data_AF-A0A0U2Q9W7-F1
#
_entry.id   AF-A0A0U2Q9W7-F1
#
_cell.length_a   1.000
_cell.length_b   1.000
_cell.length_c   1.000
_cell.angle_alpha   90.00
_cell.angle_beta   90.00
_cell.angle_gamma   90.00
#
_symmetry.space_group_name_H-M   'P 1'
#
loop_
_entity.id
_entity.type
_entity.pdbx_description
1 polymer ?
#
loop_
_entity_poly.entity_id
_entity_poly.type
_entity_poly.pdbx_seq_one_letter_code
_entity_poly.pdbx_strand_id
1 'polypeptide(L)'
;VAALPPIAAFDPEVEDAPEGIYDSVLDLLEDEYILFVENERHYGDLHVTAIPAATSLPSVVQELKHLAAVPTAELLKRLRTLPLVLDCVNAATGISVVRGLHALGVGASLQNVRQEDTG
;
A
#
# COMPACT_ATOMS: atom_id res chain seq x y z
N VAL A 1 39.49 -9.30 -19.99
CA VAL A 1 38.20 -8.80 -20.52
C VAL A 1 37.49 -9.99 -21.12
N ALA A 2 36.56 -10.60 -20.39
CA ALA A 2 35.84 -11.79 -20.84
C ALA A 2 34.73 -11.34 -21.81
N ALA A 3 34.76 -11.86 -23.04
CA ALA A 3 33.76 -11.59 -24.06
C ALA A 3 32.43 -12.26 -23.67
N LEU A 4 31.32 -11.51 -23.79
CA LEU A 4 29.98 -12.05 -23.65
C LEU A 4 29.69 -13.04 -24.80
N PRO A 5 28.97 -14.15 -24.55
CA PRO A 5 28.62 -15.09 -25.62
C PRO A 5 27.64 -14.42 -26.61
N PRO A 6 27.70 -14.81 -27.90
CA PRO A 6 26.79 -14.28 -28.90
C PRO A 6 25.35 -14.70 -28.57
N ILE A 7 24.41 -13.77 -28.73
CA ILE A 7 22.97 -14.05 -28.66
C ILE A 7 22.68 -15.04 -29.79
N ALA A 8 22.56 -16.32 -29.43
CA ALA A 8 22.04 -17.32 -30.33
C ALA A 8 20.64 -16.87 -30.75
N ALA A 9 20.39 -16.97 -32.05
CA ALA A 9 19.16 -16.56 -32.70
C ALA A 9 17.93 -17.02 -31.90
N PHE A 10 16.93 -16.15 -31.82
CA PHE A 10 15.58 -16.50 -31.41
C PHE A 10 15.18 -17.79 -32.13
N ASP A 11 15.01 -18.86 -31.35
CA ASP A 11 14.45 -20.11 -31.83
C ASP A 11 12.94 -19.89 -31.98
N PRO A 12 12.36 -19.96 -33.20
CA PRO A 12 10.93 -19.74 -33.40
C PRO A 12 10.14 -21.03 -33.22
N GLU A 13 10.64 -22.03 -32.50
CA GLU A 13 9.80 -23.08 -31.91
C GLU A 13 9.03 -22.50 -30.71
N VAL A 14 8.08 -21.63 -31.03
CA VAL A 14 6.92 -21.41 -30.18
C VAL A 14 6.13 -22.72 -30.23
N GLU A 15 6.51 -23.69 -29.41
CA GLU A 15 5.63 -24.78 -29.04
C GLU A 15 4.32 -24.16 -28.56
N ASP A 16 3.22 -24.54 -29.21
CA ASP A 16 1.85 -24.17 -28.90
C ASP A 16 1.62 -24.29 -27.38
N ALA A 17 1.77 -23.16 -26.67
CA ALA A 17 1.33 -23.06 -25.30
C ALA A 17 -0.19 -23.30 -25.33
N PRO A 18 -0.72 -24.26 -24.55
CA PRO A 18 -2.13 -24.61 -24.63
C PRO A 18 -2.97 -23.36 -24.33
N GLU A 19 -3.91 -23.05 -25.23
CA GLU A 19 -4.77 -21.84 -25.26
C GLU A 19 -5.45 -21.51 -23.91
N GLY A 20 -5.51 -22.45 -22.96
CA GLY A 20 -6.09 -22.24 -21.63
C GLY A 20 -5.19 -21.63 -20.56
N ILE A 21 -3.85 -21.56 -20.74
CA ILE A 21 -2.96 -20.98 -19.71
C ILE A 21 -3.13 -19.44 -19.66
N TYR A 22 -3.27 -18.80 -20.82
CA TYR A 22 -3.43 -17.34 -20.88
C TYR A 22 -4.77 -16.87 -20.32
N ASP A 23 -5.85 -17.61 -20.53
CA ASP A 23 -7.16 -17.29 -19.95
C ASP A 23 -7.12 -17.38 -18.41
N SER A 24 -6.52 -18.42 -17.85
CA SER A 24 -6.41 -18.56 -16.39
C SER A 24 -5.47 -17.54 -15.73
N VAL A 25 -4.45 -17.02 -16.43
CA VAL A 25 -3.61 -15.92 -15.94
C VAL A 25 -4.33 -14.58 -16.07
N LEU A 26 -5.12 -14.38 -17.13
CA LEU A 26 -5.96 -13.20 -17.30
C LEU A 26 -7.06 -13.15 -16.24
N ASP A 27 -7.74 -14.26 -15.95
CA ASP A 27 -8.75 -14.35 -14.88
C ASP A 27 -8.14 -14.05 -13.50
N LEU A 28 -6.93 -14.56 -13.21
CA LEU A 28 -6.24 -14.32 -11.94
C LEU A 28 -5.78 -12.86 -11.80
N LEU A 29 -5.35 -12.25 -12.90
CA LEU A 29 -5.01 -10.83 -12.95
C LEU A 29 -6.25 -9.94 -12.91
N GLU A 30 -7.37 -10.37 -13.50
CA GLU A 30 -8.66 -9.68 -13.42
C GLU A 30 -9.22 -9.72 -11.99
N ASP A 31 -9.15 -10.85 -11.30
CA ASP A 31 -9.56 -10.96 -9.89
C ASP A 31 -8.69 -10.09 -8.96
N GLU A 32 -7.37 -10.06 -9.18
CA GLU A 32 -6.45 -9.20 -8.43
C GLU A 32 -6.67 -7.70 -8.77
N TYR A 33 -7.01 -7.39 -10.03
CA TYR A 33 -7.34 -6.04 -10.47
C TYR A 33 -8.71 -5.57 -9.98
N ILE A 34 -9.71 -6.44 -9.90
CA ILE A 34 -11.04 -6.14 -9.33
C ILE A 34 -10.89 -5.84 -7.84
N LEU A 35 -10.11 -6.63 -7.10
CA LEU A 35 -9.80 -6.34 -5.69
C LEU A 35 -8.98 -5.05 -5.52
N PHE A 36 -8.16 -4.68 -6.50
CA PHE A 36 -7.42 -3.42 -6.51
C PHE A 36 -8.35 -2.22 -6.78
N VAL A 37 -9.20 -2.29 -7.82
CA VAL A 37 -10.13 -1.24 -8.26
C VAL A 37 -11.30 -1.05 -7.29
N GLU A 38 -11.82 -2.11 -6.68
CA GLU A 38 -12.88 -2.00 -5.65
C GLU A 38 -12.34 -1.41 -4.34
N ASN A 39 -11.06 -1.64 -4.01
CA ASN A 39 -10.42 -1.02 -2.84
C ASN A 39 -10.10 0.46 -3.04
N GLU A 40 -10.03 0.98 -4.26
CA GLU A 40 -9.86 2.42 -4.49
C GLU A 40 -11.05 3.23 -3.97
N ARG A 41 -12.23 2.63 -3.87
CA ARG A 41 -13.48 3.30 -3.44
C ARG A 41 -13.74 3.23 -1.95
N HIS A 42 -12.90 2.55 -1.17
CA HIS A 42 -13.09 2.44 0.26
C HIS A 42 -12.18 3.45 0.97
N TYR A 43 -12.77 4.28 1.83
CA TYR A 43 -12.06 5.29 2.60
C TYR A 43 -12.41 5.17 4.08
N GLY A 44 -11.44 5.38 4.95
CA GLY A 44 -11.65 5.39 6.40
C GLY A 44 -10.75 6.40 7.11
N ASP A 45 -10.92 6.47 8.41
CA ASP A 45 -10.16 7.37 9.27
C ASP A 45 -9.01 6.59 9.90
N LEU A 46 -7.77 7.02 9.68
CA LEU A 46 -6.61 6.43 10.32
C LEU A 46 -6.37 7.09 11.68
N HIS A 47 -6.54 6.31 12.74
CA HIS A 47 -6.27 6.72 14.10
C HIS A 47 -4.91 6.21 14.56
N VAL A 48 -4.04 7.11 15.02
CA VAL A 48 -2.81 6.80 15.73
C VAL A 48 -3.02 7.18 17.19
N THR A 49 -3.02 6.19 18.08
CA THR A 49 -3.44 6.34 19.48
C THR A 49 -2.28 6.31 20.46
N ALA A 50 -1.21 5.60 20.16
CA ALA A 50 -0.07 5.44 21.05
C ALA A 50 1.24 5.29 20.27
N ILE A 51 2.27 6.02 20.68
CA ILE A 51 3.64 5.87 20.18
C ILE A 51 4.54 5.56 21.38
N PRO A 52 5.20 4.40 21.43
CA PRO A 52 6.15 4.10 22.49
C PRO A 52 7.30 5.13 22.51
N ALA A 53 7.78 5.49 23.70
CA ALA A 53 8.84 6.49 23.85
C ALA A 53 10.17 6.09 23.16
N ALA A 54 10.39 4.79 22.96
CA ALA A 54 11.55 4.24 22.25
C ALA A 54 11.40 4.28 20.72
N THR A 55 10.19 4.52 20.20
CA THR A 55 9.94 4.50 18.76
C THR A 55 10.41 5.81 18.12
N SER A 56 11.17 5.68 17.03
CA SER A 56 11.67 6.81 16.24
C SER A 56 10.51 7.54 15.56
N LEU A 57 10.22 8.77 16.02
CA LEU A 57 9.20 9.64 15.39
C LEU A 57 9.46 9.88 13.89
N PRO A 58 10.70 10.08 13.41
CA PRO A 58 10.98 10.15 11.97
C PRO A 58 10.50 8.92 11.18
N SER A 59 10.63 7.71 11.76
CA SER A 59 10.19 6.48 11.11
C SER A 59 8.67 6.40 11.03
N VAL A 60 7.96 6.82 12.09
CA VAL A 60 6.50 6.94 12.10
C VAL A 60 6.01 7.94 11.05
N VAL A 61 6.72 9.06 10.89
CA VAL A 61 6.41 10.07 9.88
C VAL A 61 6.62 9.57 8.47
N GLN A 62 7.64 8.73 8.24
CA GLN A 62 7.87 8.14 6.92
C GLN A 62 6.69 7.30 6.46
N GLU A 63 6.11 6.48 7.34
CA GLU A 63 4.90 5.71 7.06
C GLU A 63 3.69 6.60 6.75
N LEU A 64 3.52 7.70 7.48
CA LEU A 64 2.36 8.59 7.35
C LEU A 64 2.47 9.62 6.22
N LYS A 65 3.68 9.85 5.68
CA LYS A 65 3.94 10.91 4.69
C LYS A 65 3.13 10.75 3.41
N HIS A 66 2.83 9.50 3.03
CA HIS A 66 2.05 9.19 1.84
C HIS A 66 0.56 9.47 2.01
N LEU A 67 0.08 9.56 3.25
CA LEU A 67 -1.33 9.79 3.57
C LEU A 67 -1.63 11.24 3.93
N ALA A 68 -0.64 11.93 4.50
CA ALA A 68 -0.83 13.28 5.00
C ALA A 68 -0.36 14.31 3.97
N ALA A 69 -1.29 15.12 3.44
CA ALA A 69 -0.96 16.25 2.57
C ALA A 69 -0.28 17.43 3.30
N VAL A 70 0.23 17.22 4.52
CA VAL A 70 0.85 18.23 5.38
C VAL A 70 2.37 18.09 5.41
N PRO A 71 3.10 19.20 5.63
CA PRO A 71 4.55 19.17 5.78
C PRO A 71 5.00 18.24 6.91
N THR A 72 6.14 17.57 6.72
CA THR A 72 6.79 16.69 7.70
C THR A 72 6.88 17.31 9.09
N ALA A 73 7.23 18.60 9.18
CA ALA A 73 7.37 19.31 10.45
C ALA A 73 6.04 19.44 11.21
N GLU A 74 4.94 19.67 10.48
CA GLU A 74 3.61 19.76 11.08
C GLU A 74 3.14 18.37 11.53
N LEU A 75 3.42 17.34 10.74
CA LEU A 75 3.09 15.96 11.12
C LEU A 75 3.84 15.51 12.38
N LEU A 76 5.14 15.84 12.50
CA LEU A 76 5.91 15.62 13.73
C LEU A 76 5.30 16.32 14.94
N LYS A 77 4.81 17.55 14.75
CA LYS A 77 4.15 18.30 15.83
C LYS A 77 2.84 17.63 16.25
N ARG A 78 2.02 17.17 15.30
CA ARG A 78 0.75 16.49 15.59
C ARG A 78 0.96 15.12 16.24
N LEU A 79 2.01 14.38 15.88
CA LEU A 79 2.35 13.10 16.53
C LEU A 79 2.78 13.24 17.99
N ARG A 80 3.23 14.43 18.42
CA ARG A 80 3.49 14.71 19.83
C ARG A 80 2.22 14.96 20.65
N THR A 81 1.09 15.24 19.98
CA THR A 81 -0.21 15.52 20.60
C THR A 81 -1.20 14.42 20.21
N LEU A 82 -0.90 13.18 20.59
CA LEU A 82 -1.81 12.05 20.36
C LEU A 82 -3.17 12.26 21.05
N PRO A 83 -4.26 11.70 20.50
CA PRO A 83 -4.33 10.90 19.28
C PRO A 83 -4.27 11.75 17.99
N LEU A 84 -3.66 11.20 16.94
CA LEU A 84 -3.70 11.76 15.58
C LEU A 84 -4.78 11.04 14.77
N VAL A 85 -5.61 11.80 14.08
CA VAL A 85 -6.59 11.28 13.12
C VAL A 85 -6.30 11.87 11.75
N LEU A 86 -6.25 11.00 10.74
CA LEU A 86 -6.18 11.35 9.32
C LEU A 86 -7.45 10.84 8.65
N ASP A 87 -8.29 11.76 8.19
CA ASP A 87 -9.58 11.46 7.58
C ASP A 87 -9.43 11.11 6.10
N CYS A 88 -10.41 10.38 5.56
CA CYS A 88 -10.51 10.04 4.13
C CYS A 88 -9.27 9.33 3.56
N VAL A 89 -8.68 8.42 4.33
CA VAL A 89 -7.56 7.59 3.90
C VAL A 89 -8.11 6.40 3.10
N ASN A 90 -7.60 6.18 1.88
CA ASN A 90 -7.92 4.98 1.12
C ASN A 90 -7.64 3.72 1.96
N ALA A 91 -8.57 2.77 1.99
CA ALA A 91 -8.54 1.63 2.90
C ALA A 91 -7.32 0.72 2.65
N ALA A 92 -6.96 0.45 1.40
CA ALA A 92 -5.79 -0.37 1.08
C ALA A 92 -4.48 0.28 1.55
N THR A 93 -4.33 1.59 1.29
CA THR A 93 -3.17 2.35 1.76
C THR A 93 -3.16 2.47 3.28
N GLY A 94 -4.32 2.73 3.90
CA GLY A 94 -4.51 2.82 5.34
C GLY A 94 -4.15 1.53 6.06
N ILE A 95 -4.58 0.38 5.56
CA ILE A 95 -4.23 -0.94 6.11
C ILE A 95 -2.71 -1.16 6.02
N SER A 96 -2.10 -0.83 4.89
CA SER A 96 -0.65 -0.97 4.69
C SER A 96 0.13 -0.12 5.70
N VAL A 97 -0.30 1.13 5.91
CA VAL A 97 0.30 2.04 6.90
C VAL A 97 0.06 1.55 8.34
N VAL A 98 -1.14 1.07 8.67
CA VAL A 98 -1.39 0.48 10.01
C VAL A 98 -0.43 -0.67 10.29
N ARG A 99 -0.19 -1.55 9.31
CA ARG A 99 0.78 -2.66 9.44
C ARG A 99 2.20 -2.14 9.65
N GLY A 100 2.63 -1.13 8.89
CA GLY A 100 3.93 -0.47 9.08
C GLY A 100 4.08 0.14 10.47
N LEU A 101 3.05 0.84 10.95
CA LEU A 101 3.02 1.42 12.29
C LEU A 101 3.06 0.34 13.39
N HIS A 102 2.32 -0.76 13.24
CA HIS A 102 2.37 -1.88 14.19
C HIS A 102 3.75 -2.54 14.24
N ALA A 103 4.45 -2.65 13.10
CA ALA A 103 5.82 -3.16 13.07
C ALA A 103 6.80 -2.26 13.86
N LEU A 104 6.49 -0.96 14.00
CA LEU A 104 7.22 0.00 14.84
C LEU A 104 6.73 0.03 16.30
N GLY A 105 5.77 -0.82 16.67
CA GLY A 105 5.14 -0.87 17.99
C GLY A 105 4.14 0.26 18.25
N VAL A 106 3.72 1.00 17.21
CA VAL A 106 2.78 2.11 17.30
C VAL A 106 1.35 1.57 17.30
N GLY A 107 0.54 2.03 18.26
CA GLY A 107 -0.89 1.76 18.29
C GLY A 107 -1.61 2.57 17.22
N ALA A 108 -2.06 1.90 16.16
CA ALA A 108 -2.84 2.49 15.09
C ALA A 108 -4.02 1.61 14.67
N SER A 109 -5.10 2.21 14.17
CA SER A 109 -6.27 1.51 13.65
C SER A 109 -6.93 2.31 12.55
N LEU A 110 -7.39 1.62 11.50
CA LEU A 110 -8.31 2.20 10.52
C LEU A 110 -9.75 2.02 11.03
N GLN A 111 -10.52 3.10 11.07
CA GLN A 111 -11.91 3.11 11.54
C GLN A 111 -12.82 3.76 10.49
N ASN A 112 -14.14 3.64 10.68
CA ASN A 112 -15.15 4.28 9.83
C ASN A 112 -14.96 4.02 8.32
N VAL A 113 -14.59 2.80 7.94
CA VAL A 113 -14.43 2.45 6.52
C VAL A 113 -15.77 2.55 5.82
N ARG A 114 -15.86 3.43 4.83
CA ARG A 114 -17.04 3.72 4.00
C ARG A 114 -16.67 3.46 2.55
N GLN A 115 -17.62 2.95 1.79
CA GLN A 115 -17.53 2.88 0.35
C GLN A 115 -18.03 4.21 -0.23
N GLU A 116 -17.31 4.78 -1.19
CA GLU A 116 -17.76 5.94 -1.94
C GLU A 116 -18.83 5.48 -2.94
N ASP A 117 -20.10 5.77 -2.61
CA ASP A 117 -21.24 5.57 -3.49
C ASP A 117 -21.20 6.64 -4.60
N THR A 118 -20.68 6.28 -5.78
CA THR A 118 -20.91 7.06 -7.00
C THR A 118 -22.36 6.88 -7.43
N GLY A 119 -23.20 7.88 -7.11
CA GLY A 119 -24.55 8.03 -7.64
C GLY A 119 -24.59 8.52 -9.08
#